data_AF-A0A373G3J1-F1
#
_entry.id   AF-A0A373G3J1-F1
#
_cell.length_a   1.000
_cell.length_b   1.000
_cell.length_c   1.000
_cell.angle_alpha   90.00
_cell.angle_beta   90.00
_cell.angle_gamma   90.00
#
_symmetry.space_group_name_H-M   'P 1'
#
loop_
_entity.id
_entity.type
_entity.pdbx_description
1 polymer ?
#
loop_
_entity_poly.entity_id
_entity_poly.type
_entity_poly.pdbx_seq_one_letter_code
_entity_poly.pdbx_strand_id
1 'polypeptide(L)'
;MKKKKLLLIALLLVWVAPSFAAKVDTLLIKSPSMNKDVQVVVVTPDAALGKKAVACPAIYLLHGYGGNAKTWIGIKPNLPQIADEKGIIFVCPDGKNSWYWDSPLNPSYRYETFISSELVKYIDEHYKTIADRKGRAITGLSMGGHGAMWNAIRHKDTFGASGSTSGGMDIRPFPKNWDMSKQLGEYESNKEVWDNHTVINQIDKIENGDLAIIVDCGEGDFFLNVNKDLHNRLLEKKIDHDFITRPGGHTGQYWNNSIDYQILFFDKFFKK
;
A
#
# COMPACT_ATOMS: atom_id res chain seq x y z
N MET A 1 51.47 -22.43 55.69
CA MET A 1 50.98 -21.29 54.88
C MET A 1 49.78 -21.75 54.05
N LYS A 2 48.54 -21.44 54.46
CA LYS A 2 47.31 -21.75 53.72
C LYS A 2 46.85 -20.46 53.00
N LYS A 3 46.83 -20.45 51.65
CA LYS A 3 46.14 -19.40 50.88
C LYS A 3 44.93 -20.03 50.20
N LYS A 4 43.74 -19.85 50.79
CA LYS A 4 42.47 -20.10 50.11
C LYS A 4 42.15 -18.85 49.27
N LYS A 5 42.19 -18.97 47.94
CA LYS A 5 41.64 -17.96 47.03
C LYS A 5 40.12 -18.15 47.02
N LEU A 6 39.37 -17.20 47.57
CA LEU A 6 37.93 -17.08 47.30
C LEU A 6 37.79 -16.51 45.88
N LEU A 7 37.22 -17.29 44.96
CA LEU A 7 36.63 -16.75 43.74
C LEU A 7 35.24 -16.21 44.11
N LEU A 8 35.03 -14.90 44.06
CA LEU A 8 33.69 -14.33 43.97
C LEU A 8 33.23 -14.48 42.52
N ILE A 9 32.23 -15.33 42.29
CA ILE A 9 31.47 -15.35 41.04
C ILE A 9 30.34 -14.33 41.20
N ALA A 10 30.45 -13.19 40.53
CA ALA A 10 29.36 -12.24 40.40
C ALA A 10 28.35 -12.80 39.39
N LEU A 11 27.18 -13.24 39.86
CA LEU A 11 26.06 -13.55 38.98
C LEU A 11 25.48 -12.24 38.43
N LEU A 12 25.74 -11.96 37.15
CA LEU A 12 25.00 -10.98 36.36
C LEU A 12 23.60 -11.54 36.09
N LEU A 13 22.61 -11.09 36.86
CA LEU A 13 21.20 -11.30 36.56
C LEU A 13 20.82 -10.41 35.37
N VAL A 14 20.86 -10.98 34.16
CA VAL A 14 20.27 -10.35 32.97
C VAL A 14 18.76 -10.48 33.09
N TRP A 15 18.08 -9.37 33.40
CA TRP A 15 16.64 -9.26 33.24
C TRP A 15 16.32 -9.26 31.75
N VAL A 16 15.90 -10.41 31.22
CA VAL A 16 15.30 -10.50 29.89
C VAL A 16 13.86 -9.99 30.02
N ALA A 17 13.67 -8.68 29.80
CA ALA A 17 12.34 -8.17 29.56
C ALA A 17 11.81 -8.79 28.25
N PRO A 18 10.56 -9.26 28.19
CA PRO A 18 9.98 -9.68 26.94
C PRO A 18 9.99 -8.48 25.98
N SER A 19 10.77 -8.60 24.91
CA SER A 19 10.74 -7.66 23.78
C SER A 19 9.49 -7.99 22.97
N PHE A 20 8.44 -7.21 23.15
CA PHE A 20 7.30 -7.25 22.25
C PHE A 20 7.62 -6.39 21.02
N ALA A 21 7.46 -6.98 19.84
CA ALA A 21 7.75 -6.34 18.57
C ALA A 21 6.63 -6.69 17.59
N ALA A 22 6.40 -5.83 16.61
CA ALA A 22 5.40 -6.03 15.58
C ALA A 22 5.51 -7.43 14.98
N LYS A 23 4.34 -8.07 14.82
CA LYS A 23 4.24 -9.40 14.26
C LYS A 23 4.11 -9.32 12.74
N VAL A 24 4.92 -10.10 12.03
CA VAL A 24 4.83 -10.24 10.57
C VAL A 24 4.24 -11.60 10.23
N ASP A 25 3.01 -11.61 9.73
CA ASP A 25 2.32 -12.81 9.25
C ASP A 25 2.43 -12.90 7.72
N THR A 26 2.62 -14.12 7.19
CA THR A 26 2.44 -14.40 5.75
C THR A 26 1.28 -15.37 5.61
N LEU A 27 0.18 -14.90 5.05
CA LEU A 27 -1.08 -15.62 4.93
C LEU A 27 -1.34 -16.04 3.48
N LEU A 28 -2.16 -17.07 3.32
CA LEU A 28 -2.85 -17.39 2.08
C LEU A 28 -4.34 -17.12 2.31
N ILE A 29 -4.86 -16.07 1.68
CA ILE A 29 -6.27 -15.66 1.82
C ILE A 29 -7.01 -16.10 0.57
N LYS A 30 -8.05 -16.91 0.75
CA LYS A 30 -8.92 -17.35 -0.35
C LYS A 30 -9.67 -16.15 -0.92
N SER A 31 -9.57 -15.95 -2.23
CA SER A 31 -10.41 -15.04 -3.01
C SER A 31 -11.56 -15.83 -3.62
N PRO A 32 -12.81 -15.64 -3.17
CA PRO A 32 -13.99 -16.23 -3.81
C PRO A 32 -14.12 -15.83 -5.29
N SER A 33 -13.95 -14.55 -5.61
CA SER A 33 -14.11 -14.02 -6.98
C SER A 33 -13.08 -14.57 -7.98
N MET A 34 -11.89 -14.95 -7.52
CA MET A 34 -10.86 -15.56 -8.37
C MET A 34 -10.73 -17.08 -8.18
N ASN A 35 -11.49 -17.67 -7.24
CA ASN A 35 -11.38 -19.05 -6.80
C ASN A 35 -9.92 -19.52 -6.52
N LYS A 36 -9.08 -18.65 -5.94
CA LYS A 36 -7.68 -18.97 -5.66
C LYS A 36 -7.20 -18.32 -4.37
N ASP A 37 -6.11 -18.82 -3.83
CA ASP A 37 -5.48 -18.19 -2.67
C ASP A 37 -4.53 -17.08 -3.14
N VAL A 38 -4.57 -15.96 -2.43
CA VAL A 38 -3.69 -14.81 -2.64
C VAL A 38 -2.79 -14.70 -1.42
N GLN A 39 -1.47 -14.62 -1.65
CA GLN A 39 -0.53 -14.40 -0.57
C GLN A 39 -0.62 -12.95 -0.07
N VAL A 40 -0.67 -12.77 1.25
CA VAL A 40 -0.69 -11.46 1.89
C VAL A 40 0.26 -11.45 3.06
N VAL A 41 1.12 -10.43 3.13
CA VAL A 41 1.91 -10.15 4.33
C VAL A 41 1.17 -9.13 5.18
N VAL A 42 1.00 -9.39 6.47
CA VAL A 42 0.39 -8.46 7.42
C VAL A 42 1.41 -8.15 8.52
N VAL A 43 1.70 -6.86 8.71
CA VAL A 43 2.54 -6.36 9.80
C VAL A 43 1.62 -5.74 10.84
N THR A 44 1.57 -6.36 12.02
CA THR A 44 0.67 -5.98 13.11
C THR A 44 1.47 -5.38 14.25
N PRO A 45 1.17 -4.15 14.69
CA PRO A 45 1.87 -3.54 15.81
C PRO A 45 1.53 -4.26 17.12
N ASP A 46 2.44 -4.23 18.09
CA ASP A 46 2.23 -4.87 19.40
C ASP A 46 0.95 -4.36 20.09
N ALA A 47 0.63 -3.07 19.93
CA ALA A 47 -0.59 -2.46 20.46
C ALA A 47 -1.89 -3.14 19.99
N ALA A 48 -1.87 -3.83 18.84
CA ALA A 48 -3.01 -4.56 18.30
C ALA A 48 -3.04 -6.05 18.69
N LEU A 49 -2.13 -6.50 19.57
CA LEU A 49 -1.99 -7.90 19.98
C LEU A 49 -2.45 -8.15 21.42
N GLY A 50 -2.87 -9.40 21.67
CA GLY A 50 -3.19 -9.89 23.01
C GLY A 50 -4.49 -9.37 23.63
N LYS A 51 -4.67 -9.60 24.94
CA LYS A 51 -5.93 -9.33 25.65
C LYS A 51 -6.27 -7.85 25.81
N LYS A 52 -5.30 -6.96 25.60
CA LYS A 52 -5.46 -5.49 25.71
C LYS A 52 -5.35 -4.80 24.35
N ALA A 53 -5.53 -5.54 23.26
CA ALA A 53 -5.40 -5.03 21.91
C ALA A 53 -6.31 -3.82 21.66
N VAL A 54 -5.73 -2.76 21.11
CA VAL A 54 -6.41 -1.54 20.67
C VAL A 54 -6.67 -1.63 19.17
N ALA A 55 -7.78 -1.04 18.71
CA ALA A 55 -8.05 -0.92 17.28
C ALA A 55 -7.06 0.05 16.62
N CYS A 56 -6.34 -0.43 15.63
CA CYS A 56 -5.34 0.33 14.88
C CYS A 56 -5.86 0.68 13.48
N PRO A 57 -5.51 1.84 12.91
CA PRO A 57 -5.72 2.09 11.50
C PRO A 57 -4.87 1.14 10.64
N ALA A 58 -5.26 0.97 9.38
CA ALA A 58 -4.60 0.08 8.43
C ALA A 58 -4.17 0.82 7.16
N ILE A 59 -2.95 0.54 6.70
CA ILE A 59 -2.43 0.98 5.40
C ILE A 59 -2.21 -0.24 4.50
N TYR A 60 -2.88 -0.26 3.36
CA TYR A 60 -2.71 -1.27 2.33
C TYR A 60 -1.58 -0.84 1.39
N LEU A 61 -0.50 -1.63 1.33
CA LEU A 61 0.72 -1.33 0.57
C LEU A 61 0.84 -2.23 -0.67
N LEU A 62 0.54 -1.66 -1.83
CA LEU A 62 0.51 -2.34 -3.11
C LEU A 62 1.89 -2.30 -3.80
N HIS A 63 2.35 -3.44 -4.31
CA HIS A 63 3.64 -3.56 -4.98
C HIS A 63 3.58 -3.15 -6.46
N GLY A 64 4.74 -2.92 -7.06
CA GLY A 64 4.87 -2.63 -8.49
C GLY A 64 4.84 -3.87 -9.38
N TYR A 65 4.84 -3.67 -10.70
CA TYR A 65 4.95 -4.75 -11.68
C TYR A 65 6.20 -5.61 -11.42
N GLY A 66 6.05 -6.93 -11.50
CA GLY A 66 7.12 -7.90 -11.20
C GLY A 66 7.36 -8.16 -9.71
N GLY A 67 6.67 -7.44 -8.82
CA GLY A 67 6.70 -7.64 -7.37
C GLY A 67 5.75 -8.73 -6.87
N ASN A 68 5.63 -8.82 -5.54
CA ASN A 68 4.71 -9.69 -4.82
C ASN A 68 4.47 -9.16 -3.38
N ALA A 69 3.77 -9.92 -2.55
CA ALA A 69 3.45 -9.57 -1.15
C ALA A 69 4.66 -9.18 -0.28
N LYS A 70 5.87 -9.65 -0.60
CA LYS A 70 7.10 -9.37 0.17
C LYS A 70 7.88 -8.16 -0.33
N THR A 71 7.48 -7.55 -1.45
CA THR A 71 8.22 -6.44 -2.06
C THR A 71 8.42 -5.27 -1.09
N TRP A 72 7.38 -4.86 -0.35
CA TRP A 72 7.49 -3.76 0.60
C TRP A 72 8.37 -4.09 1.81
N ILE A 73 8.40 -5.34 2.26
CA ILE A 73 9.33 -5.77 3.32
C ILE A 73 10.79 -5.68 2.85
N GLY A 74 11.05 -6.02 1.58
CA GLY A 74 12.38 -5.88 0.99
C GLY A 74 12.79 -4.41 0.78
N ILE A 75 11.87 -3.55 0.35
CA ILE A 75 12.14 -2.13 0.13
C ILE A 75 12.28 -1.39 1.45
N LYS A 76 11.40 -1.65 2.43
CA LYS A 76 11.33 -0.97 3.73
C LYS A 76 11.47 -1.98 4.87
N PRO A 77 12.67 -2.49 5.15
CA PRO A 77 12.88 -3.55 6.14
C PRO A 77 12.52 -3.13 7.58
N ASN A 78 12.50 -1.83 7.88
CA ASN A 78 12.06 -1.30 9.17
C ASN A 78 10.54 -1.08 9.27
N LEU A 79 9.74 -1.57 8.31
CA LEU A 79 8.27 -1.47 8.37
C LEU A 79 7.65 -2.03 9.67
N PRO A 80 8.14 -3.13 10.28
CA PRO A 80 7.66 -3.59 11.59
C PRO A 80 7.92 -2.59 12.72
N GLN A 81 9.09 -1.95 12.74
CA GLN A 81 9.38 -0.90 13.72
C GLN A 81 8.44 0.30 13.54
N ILE A 82 8.21 0.71 12.29
CA ILE A 82 7.27 1.81 11.98
C ILE A 82 5.84 1.44 12.42
N ALA A 83 5.43 0.18 12.25
CA ALA A 83 4.13 -0.30 12.69
C ALA A 83 3.97 -0.07 14.20
N ASP A 84 4.92 -0.53 15.01
CA ASP A 84 4.90 -0.34 16.47
C ASP A 84 4.90 1.14 16.87
N GLU A 85 5.79 1.94 16.26
CA GLU A 85 5.93 3.37 16.58
C GLU A 85 4.67 4.17 16.27
N LYS A 86 3.94 3.80 15.21
CA LYS A 86 2.74 4.51 14.76
C LYS A 86 1.44 3.87 15.23
N GLY A 87 1.48 2.64 15.72
CA GLY A 87 0.27 1.85 15.97
C GLY A 87 -0.55 1.62 14.71
N ILE A 88 0.10 1.29 13.59
CA ILE A 88 -0.52 1.08 12.28
C ILE A 88 -0.34 -0.36 11.83
N ILE A 89 -1.40 -0.98 11.30
CA ILE A 89 -1.33 -2.27 10.61
C ILE A 89 -0.95 -2.04 9.14
N PHE A 90 0.05 -2.76 8.63
CA PHE A 90 0.35 -2.76 7.19
C PHE A 90 -0.11 -4.05 6.53
N VAL A 91 -0.81 -3.94 5.41
CA VAL A 91 -1.33 -5.07 4.62
C VAL A 91 -0.71 -5.05 3.24
N CYS A 92 0.10 -6.06 2.91
CA CYS A 92 0.88 -6.14 1.66
C CYS A 92 0.42 -7.36 0.83
N PRO A 93 -0.58 -7.20 -0.05
CA PRO A 93 -1.09 -8.30 -0.87
C PRO A 93 -0.24 -8.54 -2.13
N ASP A 94 -0.14 -9.80 -2.57
CA ASP A 94 0.38 -10.17 -3.90
C ASP A 94 -0.69 -9.89 -4.97
N GLY A 95 -0.53 -8.76 -5.66
CA GLY A 95 -1.37 -8.34 -6.77
C GLY A 95 -1.02 -8.99 -8.11
N LYS A 96 0.05 -9.79 -8.21
CA LYS A 96 0.64 -10.21 -9.50
C LYS A 96 0.84 -9.01 -10.44
N ASN A 97 0.92 -9.25 -11.75
CA ASN A 97 0.94 -8.19 -12.76
C ASN A 97 -0.50 -7.81 -13.20
N SER A 98 -1.42 -7.69 -12.25
CA SER A 98 -2.85 -7.45 -12.53
C SER A 98 -3.20 -5.98 -12.77
N TRP A 99 -2.31 -5.06 -12.39
CA TRP A 99 -2.61 -3.64 -12.26
C TRP A 99 -3.76 -3.33 -11.30
N TYR A 100 -4.10 -4.30 -10.44
CA TYR A 100 -5.17 -4.21 -9.45
C TYR A 100 -6.55 -3.93 -10.05
N TRP A 101 -6.75 -4.34 -11.31
CA TRP A 101 -8.04 -4.30 -11.99
C TRP A 101 -8.83 -5.59 -11.78
N ASP A 102 -10.13 -5.45 -11.95
CA ASP A 102 -10.95 -6.55 -12.43
C ASP A 102 -10.86 -6.61 -13.95
N SER A 103 -10.10 -7.58 -14.45
CA SER A 103 -9.80 -7.72 -15.87
C SER A 103 -11.08 -7.94 -16.69
N PRO A 104 -11.34 -7.14 -17.75
CA PRO A 104 -12.45 -7.37 -18.66
C PRO A 104 -12.27 -8.63 -19.52
N LEU A 105 -11.03 -9.11 -19.67
CA LEU A 105 -10.71 -10.28 -20.52
C LEU A 105 -10.48 -11.57 -19.73
N ASN A 106 -10.06 -11.46 -18.46
CA ASN A 106 -9.66 -12.63 -17.68
C ASN A 106 -10.40 -12.69 -16.33
N PRO A 107 -11.44 -13.53 -16.19
CA PRO A 107 -12.20 -13.62 -14.95
C PRO A 107 -11.39 -14.19 -13.77
N SER A 108 -10.19 -14.74 -13.99
CA SER A 108 -9.28 -15.16 -12.91
C SER A 108 -8.46 -14.01 -12.30
N TYR A 109 -8.62 -12.79 -12.83
CA TYR A 109 -7.97 -11.56 -12.37
C TYR A 109 -9.03 -10.57 -11.93
N ARG A 110 -9.51 -10.76 -10.69
CA ARG A 110 -10.48 -9.90 -10.01
C ARG A 110 -9.83 -9.16 -8.85
N TYR A 111 -8.74 -8.44 -9.14
CA TYR A 111 -7.90 -7.86 -8.09
C TYR A 111 -8.46 -6.55 -7.52
N GLU A 112 -9.32 -5.83 -8.24
CA GLU A 112 -10.06 -4.71 -7.63
C GLU A 112 -11.02 -5.27 -6.58
N THR A 113 -11.83 -6.26 -6.96
CA THR A 113 -12.75 -6.95 -6.04
C THR A 113 -12.02 -7.53 -4.82
N PHE A 114 -10.90 -8.22 -5.04
CA PHE A 114 -10.13 -8.80 -3.95
C PHE A 114 -9.59 -7.73 -2.98
N ILE A 115 -9.01 -6.65 -3.50
CA ILE A 115 -8.39 -5.61 -2.65
C ILE A 115 -9.44 -4.81 -1.90
N SER A 116 -10.48 -4.32 -2.57
CA SER A 116 -11.42 -3.36 -1.99
C SER A 116 -12.51 -4.01 -1.12
N SER A 117 -12.76 -5.31 -1.29
CA SER A 117 -13.85 -6.01 -0.59
C SER A 117 -13.36 -7.24 0.17
N GLU A 118 -12.85 -8.26 -0.53
CA GLU A 118 -12.57 -9.56 0.08
C GLU A 118 -11.43 -9.47 1.12
N LEU A 119 -10.35 -8.78 0.78
CA LEU A 119 -9.21 -8.57 1.65
C LEU A 119 -9.54 -7.63 2.80
N VAL A 120 -10.26 -6.53 2.54
CA VAL A 120 -10.68 -5.61 3.60
C VAL A 120 -11.52 -6.33 4.64
N LYS A 121 -12.53 -7.08 4.19
CA LYS A 121 -13.37 -7.89 5.07
C LYS A 121 -12.54 -8.88 5.90
N TYR A 122 -11.65 -9.63 5.24
CA TYR A 122 -10.81 -10.59 5.95
C TYR A 122 -9.95 -9.91 7.04
N ILE A 123 -9.31 -8.80 6.70
CA ILE A 123 -8.45 -8.08 7.63
C ILE A 123 -9.25 -7.54 8.81
N ASP A 124 -10.42 -6.93 8.59
CA ASP A 124 -11.26 -6.41 9.67
C ASP A 124 -11.83 -7.51 10.58
N GLU A 125 -12.06 -8.72 10.05
CA GLU A 125 -12.56 -9.86 10.83
C GLU A 125 -11.46 -10.55 11.67
N HIS A 126 -10.20 -10.49 11.24
CA HIS A 126 -9.10 -11.26 11.83
C HIS A 126 -8.07 -10.42 12.59
N TYR A 127 -8.00 -9.11 12.31
CA TYR A 127 -7.07 -8.18 12.93
C TYR A 127 -7.83 -7.07 13.66
N LYS A 128 -7.21 -6.50 14.69
CA LYS A 128 -7.84 -5.44 15.48
C LYS A 128 -7.72 -4.10 14.76
N THR A 129 -8.49 -3.92 13.68
CA THR A 129 -8.52 -2.69 12.89
C THR A 129 -9.58 -1.70 13.37
N ILE A 130 -9.41 -0.43 13.01
CA ILE A 130 -10.51 0.52 12.89
C ILE A 130 -11.21 0.23 11.57
N ALA A 131 -12.29 -0.56 11.61
CA ALA A 131 -13.03 -1.04 10.43
C ALA A 131 -13.93 0.03 9.80
N ASP A 132 -13.35 1.19 9.46
CA ASP A 132 -14.02 2.33 8.84
C ASP A 132 -13.04 3.03 7.89
N ARG A 133 -13.56 3.70 6.84
CA ARG A 133 -12.73 4.44 5.89
C ARG A 133 -11.82 5.48 6.55
N LYS A 134 -12.23 6.09 7.66
CA LYS A 134 -11.42 7.03 8.44
C LYS A 134 -10.19 6.38 9.08
N GLY A 135 -10.21 5.07 9.27
CA GLY A 135 -9.08 4.27 9.74
C GLY A 135 -8.34 3.52 8.64
N ARG A 136 -8.65 3.76 7.36
CA ARG A 136 -8.13 2.96 6.24
C ARG A 136 -7.54 3.83 5.12
N ALA A 137 -6.27 3.57 4.82
CA ALA A 137 -5.58 4.16 3.68
C ALA A 137 -5.02 3.07 2.75
N ILE A 138 -4.79 3.44 1.49
CA ILE A 138 -4.16 2.57 0.49
C ILE A 138 -3.10 3.35 -0.27
N THR A 139 -1.96 2.72 -0.52
CA THR A 139 -0.90 3.29 -1.35
C THR A 139 -0.09 2.21 -2.05
N GLY A 140 0.78 2.59 -2.98
CA GLY A 140 1.74 1.69 -3.58
C GLY A 140 2.75 2.40 -4.45
N LEU A 141 3.63 1.61 -5.05
CA LEU A 141 4.65 2.08 -5.98
C LEU A 141 4.33 1.64 -7.41
N SER A 142 4.60 2.47 -8.41
CA SER A 142 4.48 2.10 -9.84
C SER A 142 3.07 1.56 -10.18
N MET A 143 2.96 0.31 -10.64
CA MET A 143 1.69 -0.41 -10.79
C MET A 143 0.81 -0.35 -9.53
N GLY A 144 1.39 -0.52 -8.34
CA GLY A 144 0.67 -0.40 -7.07
C GLY A 144 0.26 1.03 -6.74
N GLY A 145 1.01 2.02 -7.24
CA GLY A 145 0.64 3.42 -7.12
C GLY A 145 -0.56 3.79 -7.98
N HIS A 146 -0.69 3.19 -9.17
CA HIS A 146 -1.92 3.24 -9.97
C HIS A 146 -3.04 2.49 -9.24
N GLY A 147 -2.79 1.25 -8.82
CA GLY A 147 -3.79 0.39 -8.18
C GLY A 147 -4.38 0.99 -6.91
N ALA A 148 -3.58 1.69 -6.11
CA ALA A 148 -4.03 2.34 -4.89
C ALA A 148 -4.99 3.50 -5.17
N MET A 149 -4.64 4.36 -6.13
CA MET A 149 -5.48 5.48 -6.54
C MET A 149 -6.76 4.97 -7.23
N TRP A 150 -6.64 3.95 -8.08
CA TRP A 150 -7.76 3.27 -8.74
C TRP A 150 -8.78 2.74 -7.72
N ASN A 151 -8.30 1.95 -6.74
CA ASN A 151 -9.16 1.37 -5.71
C ASN A 151 -9.78 2.44 -4.81
N ALA A 152 -9.01 3.44 -4.37
CA ALA A 152 -9.52 4.48 -3.50
C ALA A 152 -10.60 5.36 -4.16
N ILE A 153 -10.41 5.75 -5.43
CA ILE A 153 -11.40 6.57 -6.17
C ILE A 153 -12.71 5.81 -6.35
N ARG A 154 -12.62 4.52 -6.71
CA ARG A 154 -13.79 3.71 -7.07
C ARG A 154 -14.50 3.09 -5.86
N HIS A 155 -13.80 2.96 -4.74
CA HIS A 155 -14.29 2.42 -3.47
C HIS A 155 -14.00 3.41 -2.35
N LYS A 156 -14.40 4.67 -2.57
CA LYS A 156 -14.17 5.77 -1.62
C LYS A 156 -14.91 5.54 -0.30
N ASP A 157 -16.00 4.81 -0.31
CA ASP A 157 -16.68 4.30 0.88
C ASP A 157 -15.82 3.33 1.72
N THR A 158 -14.87 2.63 1.10
CA THR A 158 -13.93 1.72 1.77
C THR A 158 -12.65 2.42 2.25
N PHE A 159 -12.07 3.31 1.43
CA PHE A 159 -10.80 3.97 1.70
C PHE A 159 -11.00 5.48 1.96
N GLY A 160 -10.44 6.00 3.04
CA GLY A 160 -10.50 7.43 3.35
C GLY A 160 -9.32 8.24 2.82
N ALA A 161 -8.19 7.56 2.59
CA ALA A 161 -6.98 8.20 2.07
C ALA A 161 -6.29 7.31 1.02
N SER A 162 -5.65 7.96 0.05
CA SER A 162 -4.88 7.29 -1.01
C SER A 162 -3.53 7.94 -1.22
N GLY A 163 -2.53 7.12 -1.47
CA GLY A 163 -1.18 7.53 -1.80
C GLY A 163 -0.70 6.93 -3.10
N SER A 164 0.30 7.57 -3.70
CA SER A 164 1.01 6.98 -4.81
C SER A 164 2.47 7.41 -4.89
N THR A 165 3.37 6.44 -5.02
CA THR A 165 4.79 6.69 -5.32
C THR A 165 5.10 6.26 -6.75
N SER A 166 5.52 7.21 -7.60
CA SER A 166 5.88 6.96 -9.00
C SER A 166 4.81 6.14 -9.74
N GLY A 167 3.53 6.41 -9.51
CA GLY A 167 2.46 5.58 -10.04
C GLY A 167 2.16 5.85 -11.51
N GLY A 168 1.68 4.84 -12.24
CA GLY A 168 1.26 4.98 -13.63
C GLY A 168 -0.10 5.68 -13.76
N MET A 169 -0.15 6.99 -13.48
CA MET A 169 -1.41 7.76 -13.39
C MET A 169 -2.14 7.93 -14.72
N ASP A 170 -1.38 7.95 -15.80
CA ASP A 170 -1.86 7.69 -17.15
C ASP A 170 -1.03 6.56 -17.76
N ILE A 171 -1.70 5.49 -18.17
CA ILE A 171 -1.06 4.29 -18.73
C ILE A 171 -1.02 4.32 -20.26
N ARG A 172 -1.83 5.16 -20.88
CA ARG A 172 -2.07 5.19 -22.33
C ARG A 172 -0.84 5.58 -23.16
N PRO A 173 0.10 6.40 -22.66
CA PRO A 173 1.37 6.64 -23.36
C PRO A 173 2.30 5.40 -23.41
N PHE A 174 1.99 4.34 -22.67
CA PHE A 174 2.86 3.16 -22.52
C PHE A 174 2.14 1.84 -22.86
N PRO A 175 1.42 1.73 -23.99
CA PRO A 175 0.48 0.64 -24.22
C PRO A 175 1.14 -0.73 -24.41
N LYS A 176 2.44 -0.75 -24.75
CA LYS A 176 3.23 -1.96 -25.00
C LYS A 176 4.06 -2.42 -23.80
N ASN A 177 3.92 -1.76 -22.65
CA ASN A 177 4.73 -2.01 -21.47
C ASN A 177 3.94 -2.82 -20.42
N TRP A 178 4.68 -3.53 -19.55
CA TRP A 178 4.16 -4.15 -18.31
C TRP A 178 2.96 -5.07 -18.49
N ASP A 179 2.87 -5.75 -19.63
CA ASP A 179 1.85 -6.77 -19.94
C ASP A 179 0.39 -6.33 -19.71
N MET A 180 0.10 -5.01 -19.74
CA MET A 180 -1.26 -4.49 -19.51
C MET A 180 -2.27 -5.04 -20.53
N SER A 181 -1.84 -5.28 -21.77
CA SER A 181 -2.72 -5.84 -22.81
C SER A 181 -3.21 -7.26 -22.50
N LYS A 182 -2.56 -8.00 -21.60
CA LYS A 182 -3.09 -9.30 -21.12
C LYS A 182 -4.37 -9.16 -20.31
N GLN A 183 -4.63 -7.97 -19.74
CA GLN A 183 -5.85 -7.69 -18.99
C GLN A 183 -6.83 -6.83 -19.78
N LEU A 184 -6.35 -5.81 -20.51
CA LEU A 184 -7.20 -4.83 -21.18
C LEU A 184 -7.38 -5.07 -22.68
N GLY A 185 -6.61 -5.99 -23.27
CA GLY A 185 -6.49 -6.16 -24.72
C GLY A 185 -5.54 -5.15 -25.34
N GLU A 186 -5.25 -5.33 -26.62
CA GLU A 186 -4.36 -4.41 -27.37
C GLU A 186 -4.97 -3.01 -27.43
N TYR A 187 -4.16 -1.98 -27.18
CA TYR A 187 -4.62 -0.60 -27.05
C TYR A 187 -5.37 -0.11 -28.29
N GLU A 188 -4.85 -0.38 -29.49
CA GLU A 188 -5.44 0.14 -30.73
C GLU A 188 -6.87 -0.37 -30.99
N SER A 189 -7.20 -1.57 -30.52
CA SER A 189 -8.53 -2.15 -30.64
C SER A 189 -9.42 -1.94 -29.41
N ASN A 190 -8.88 -1.43 -28.31
CA ASN A 190 -9.57 -1.33 -27.02
C ASN A 190 -9.40 0.04 -26.35
N LYS A 191 -9.31 1.14 -27.12
CA LYS A 191 -9.04 2.50 -26.58
C LYS A 191 -9.98 2.91 -25.45
N GLU A 192 -11.28 2.64 -25.61
CA GLU A 192 -12.28 2.92 -24.57
C GLU A 192 -12.04 2.12 -23.28
N VAL A 193 -11.63 0.85 -23.39
CA VAL A 193 -11.28 0.03 -22.22
C VAL A 193 -10.09 0.66 -21.49
N TRP A 194 -9.05 1.06 -22.23
CA TRP A 194 -7.88 1.69 -21.64
C TRP A 194 -8.19 3.07 -21.02
N ASP A 195 -9.01 3.89 -21.68
CA ASP A 195 -9.49 5.15 -21.14
C ASP A 195 -10.28 4.95 -19.85
N ASN A 196 -11.07 3.88 -19.77
CA ASN A 196 -11.84 3.54 -18.57
C ASN A 196 -11.00 2.90 -17.45
N HIS A 197 -9.79 2.42 -17.73
CA HIS A 197 -8.90 1.74 -16.77
C HIS A 197 -7.69 2.58 -16.33
N THR A 198 -7.64 3.85 -16.72
CA THR A 198 -6.58 4.78 -16.30
C THR A 198 -7.07 5.73 -15.21
N VAL A 199 -6.21 6.00 -14.21
CA VAL A 199 -6.58 6.74 -13.00
C VAL A 199 -6.97 8.19 -13.29
N ILE A 200 -6.23 8.88 -14.15
CA ILE A 200 -6.50 10.29 -14.46
C ILE A 200 -7.93 10.52 -14.99
N ASN A 201 -8.50 9.54 -15.69
CA ASN A 201 -9.88 9.59 -16.19
C ASN A 201 -10.93 9.20 -15.14
N GLN A 202 -10.53 8.74 -13.96
CA GLN A 202 -11.47 8.41 -12.87
C GLN A 202 -11.73 9.58 -11.93
N ILE A 203 -10.97 10.68 -12.04
CA ILE A 203 -11.01 11.80 -11.09
C ILE A 203 -12.39 12.46 -11.01
N ASP A 204 -13.18 12.40 -12.08
CA ASP A 204 -14.56 12.91 -12.09
C ASP A 204 -15.53 12.14 -11.17
N LYS A 205 -15.09 11.04 -10.55
CA LYS A 205 -15.87 10.24 -9.59
C LYS A 205 -15.72 10.69 -8.13
N ILE A 206 -14.81 11.62 -7.86
CA ILE A 206 -14.56 12.16 -6.54
C ILE A 206 -14.71 13.68 -6.52
N GLU A 207 -15.13 14.20 -5.38
CA GLU A 207 -15.19 15.63 -5.08
C GLU A 207 -14.16 15.97 -4.00
N ASN A 208 -13.93 17.27 -3.76
CA ASN A 208 -13.03 17.67 -2.69
C ASN A 208 -13.51 17.15 -1.32
N GLY A 209 -12.60 16.61 -0.53
CA GLY A 209 -12.92 16.00 0.77
C GLY A 209 -13.41 14.56 0.70
N ASP A 210 -13.67 14.01 -0.49
CA ASP A 210 -13.96 12.57 -0.61
C ASP A 210 -12.76 11.73 -0.22
N LEU A 211 -11.53 12.13 -0.56
CA LEU A 211 -10.31 11.39 -0.24
C LEU A 211 -9.21 12.35 0.22
N ALA A 212 -8.42 11.93 1.21
CA ALA A 212 -7.12 12.55 1.46
C ALA A 212 -6.08 11.96 0.49
N ILE A 213 -5.49 12.78 -0.37
CA ILE A 213 -4.63 12.33 -1.48
C ILE A 213 -3.19 12.82 -1.30
N ILE A 214 -2.22 11.93 -1.49
CA ILE A 214 -0.80 12.26 -1.63
C ILE A 214 -0.18 11.57 -2.85
N VAL A 215 0.52 12.33 -3.69
CA VAL A 215 1.23 11.82 -4.86
C VAL A 215 2.69 12.25 -4.79
N ASP A 216 3.60 11.30 -5.01
CA ASP A 216 5.04 11.53 -4.96
C ASP A 216 5.71 10.89 -6.18
N CYS A 217 6.50 11.64 -6.94
CA CYS A 217 7.24 11.10 -8.08
C CYS A 217 8.62 11.75 -8.23
N GLY A 218 9.64 10.94 -8.52
CA GLY A 218 11.01 11.43 -8.69
C GLY A 218 11.17 12.26 -9.97
N GLU A 219 11.97 13.33 -9.92
CA GLU A 219 12.21 14.21 -11.08
C GLU A 219 12.89 13.51 -12.28
N GLY A 220 13.55 12.36 -12.05
CA GLY A 220 14.13 11.50 -13.09
C GLY A 220 13.29 10.27 -13.43
N ASP A 221 12.04 10.18 -12.96
CA ASP A 221 11.16 9.04 -13.21
C ASP A 221 10.45 9.17 -14.58
N PHE A 222 10.32 8.06 -15.31
CA PHE A 222 9.63 8.05 -16.60
C PHE A 222 8.11 8.29 -16.48
N PHE A 223 7.54 8.13 -15.27
CA PHE A 223 6.15 8.49 -14.99
C PHE A 223 5.95 9.92 -14.47
N LEU A 224 7.00 10.76 -14.40
CA LEU A 224 6.86 12.10 -13.83
C LEU A 224 5.78 12.94 -14.53
N ASN A 225 5.78 12.97 -15.86
CA ASN A 225 4.83 13.80 -16.61
C ASN A 225 3.39 13.35 -16.38
N VAL A 226 3.10 12.04 -16.38
CA VAL A 226 1.73 11.56 -16.12
C VAL A 226 1.28 11.83 -14.67
N ASN A 227 2.22 11.91 -13.72
CA ASN A 227 1.92 12.33 -12.34
C ASN A 227 1.67 13.84 -12.26
N LYS A 228 2.42 14.66 -13.00
CA LYS A 228 2.17 16.12 -13.13
C LYS A 228 0.83 16.39 -13.80
N ASP A 229 0.43 15.60 -14.79
CA ASP A 229 -0.88 15.70 -15.44
C ASP A 229 -2.02 15.39 -14.47
N LEU A 230 -1.86 14.35 -13.63
CA LEU A 230 -2.83 14.07 -12.56
C LEU A 230 -2.91 15.23 -11.56
N HIS A 231 -1.77 15.77 -11.12
CA HIS A 231 -1.71 16.92 -10.23
C HIS A 231 -2.49 18.11 -10.80
N ASN A 232 -2.24 18.46 -12.06
CA ASN A 232 -2.97 19.53 -12.74
C ASN A 232 -4.46 19.24 -12.82
N ARG A 233 -4.86 17.99 -13.12
CA ARG A 233 -6.27 17.58 -13.16
C ARG A 233 -6.97 17.71 -11.82
N LEU A 234 -6.29 17.36 -10.72
CA LEU A 234 -6.80 17.54 -9.36
C LEU A 234 -6.95 19.03 -9.01
N LEU A 235 -5.99 19.87 -9.39
CA LEU A 235 -6.07 21.32 -9.21
C LEU A 235 -7.24 21.95 -9.98
N GLU A 236 -7.43 21.57 -11.26
CA GLU A 236 -8.57 22.01 -12.07
C GLU A 236 -9.90 21.67 -11.40
N LYS A 237 -9.98 20.49 -10.78
CA LYS A 237 -11.15 19.99 -10.06
C LYS A 237 -11.27 20.54 -8.63
N LYS A 238 -10.30 21.35 -8.19
CA LYS A 238 -10.21 21.92 -6.83
C LYS A 238 -10.27 20.84 -5.74
N ILE A 239 -9.61 19.71 -5.99
CA ILE A 239 -9.46 18.63 -5.02
C ILE A 239 -8.15 18.85 -4.27
N ASP A 240 -8.23 18.96 -2.94
CA ASP A 240 -7.09 19.16 -2.07
C ASP A 240 -6.22 17.90 -2.03
N HIS A 241 -4.92 18.07 -2.28
CA HIS A 241 -3.97 16.97 -2.31
C HIS A 241 -2.53 17.46 -2.09
N ASP A 242 -1.67 16.56 -1.62
CA ASP A 242 -0.23 16.78 -1.55
C ASP A 242 0.42 16.24 -2.85
N PHE A 243 1.24 17.07 -3.52
CA PHE A 243 2.06 16.66 -4.64
C PHE A 243 3.54 16.94 -4.35
N ILE A 244 4.37 15.90 -4.36
CA ILE A 244 5.77 15.95 -3.98
C ILE A 244 6.63 15.49 -5.15
N THR A 245 7.67 16.27 -5.48
CA THR A 245 8.73 15.82 -6.38
C THR A 245 10.10 16.07 -5.78
N ARG A 246 11.02 15.13 -6.00
CA ARG A 246 12.39 15.16 -5.44
C ARG A 246 13.39 14.53 -6.40
N PRO A 247 14.70 14.81 -6.27
CA PRO A 247 15.71 14.09 -7.03
C PRO A 247 15.60 12.57 -6.84
N GLY A 248 15.69 11.83 -7.94
CA GLY A 248 15.56 10.37 -7.97
C GLY A 248 14.70 9.90 -9.14
N GLY A 249 14.53 8.59 -9.30
CA GLY A 249 13.77 7.99 -10.39
C GLY A 249 13.04 6.73 -9.95
N HIS A 250 12.79 5.82 -10.89
CA HIS A 250 11.97 4.63 -10.69
C HIS A 250 12.71 3.50 -9.93
N THR A 251 13.13 3.76 -8.69
CA THR A 251 14.04 2.88 -7.93
C THR A 251 13.55 2.58 -6.51
N GLY A 252 13.98 1.43 -5.97
CA GLY A 252 13.70 1.04 -4.57
C GLY A 252 14.21 2.05 -3.54
N GLN A 253 15.32 2.74 -3.81
CA GLN A 253 15.82 3.79 -2.94
C GLN A 253 14.85 4.97 -2.87
N TYR A 254 14.29 5.39 -4.00
CA TYR A 254 13.30 6.46 -4.02
C TYR A 254 12.03 6.03 -3.27
N TRP A 255 11.55 4.81 -3.50
CA TRP A 255 10.34 4.28 -2.86
C TRP A 255 10.48 4.09 -1.35
N ASN A 256 11.65 3.63 -0.88
CA ASN A 256 11.96 3.52 0.55
C ASN A 256 11.86 4.88 1.28
N ASN A 257 12.30 5.95 0.63
CA ASN A 257 12.23 7.30 1.17
C ASN A 257 10.84 7.92 0.98
N SER A 258 10.15 7.66 -0.14
CA SER A 258 8.79 8.17 -0.40
C SER A 258 7.76 7.68 0.61
N ILE A 259 7.81 6.40 0.96
CA ILE A 259 6.79 5.81 1.84
C ILE A 259 6.77 6.44 3.24
N ASP A 260 7.88 6.98 3.73
CA ASP A 260 7.92 7.69 5.03
C ASP A 260 7.00 8.91 5.05
N TYR A 261 6.97 9.67 3.95
CA TYR A 261 6.15 10.89 3.83
C TYR A 261 4.68 10.54 3.70
N GLN A 262 4.36 9.47 2.98
CA GLN A 262 2.99 8.99 2.87
C GLN A 262 2.48 8.40 4.18
N ILE A 263 3.30 7.62 4.90
CA ILE A 263 2.94 7.14 6.25
C ILE A 263 2.69 8.32 7.19
N LEU A 264 3.51 9.38 7.14
CA LEU A 264 3.27 10.59 7.92
C LEU A 264 1.96 11.28 7.51
N PHE A 265 1.66 11.38 6.22
CA PHE A 265 0.42 11.93 5.70
C PHE A 265 -0.80 11.15 6.22
N PHE A 266 -0.76 9.82 6.15
CA PHE A 266 -1.83 8.95 6.64
C PHE A 266 -1.96 9.00 8.17
N ASP A 267 -0.86 9.02 8.91
CA ASP A 267 -0.86 9.17 10.37
C ASP A 267 -1.57 10.46 10.81
N LYS A 268 -1.37 11.56 10.07
CA LYS A 268 -2.12 12.81 10.29
C LYS A 268 -3.60 12.67 9.92
N PHE A 269 -3.91 11.98 8.82
CA PHE A 269 -5.30 11.73 8.41
C PHE A 269 -6.07 10.92 9.47
N PHE A 270 -5.49 9.86 10.02
CA PHE A 270 -6.12 9.00 11.03
C PHE A 270 -6.38 9.69 12.38
N LYS A 271 -5.73 10.83 12.64
CA LYS A 271 -5.83 11.59 13.90
C LYS A 271 -6.79 12.78 13.84
N LYS A 272 -7.44 13.02 12.68
CA LYS A 272 -8.48 14.05 12.52
C LYS A 272 -9.83 13.53 13.01
#